data_AF-A0AAU9TRP1-F1
#
_entry.id   AF-A0AAU9TRP1-F1
#
_cell.length_a   1.000
_cell.length_b   1.000
_cell.length_c   1.000
_cell.angle_alpha   90.00
_cell.angle_beta   90.00
_cell.angle_gamma   90.00
#
_symmetry.space_group_name_H-M   'P 1'
#
loop_
_entity.id
_entity.type
_entity.pdbx_description
1 polymer ?
#
loop_
_entity_poly.entity_id
_entity_poly.type
_entity_poly.pdbx_seq_one_letter_code
_entity_poly.pdbx_strand_id
1 'polypeptide(L)' 'MCVTMDNYFTNLPLAKHLLQKKITIVEEHLWRILQDEWRKITPSTLEKLVARLPNICQAVNKSRGGHIDESKI' A
#
# COMPACT_ATOMS: atom_id res chain seq x y z
N MET A 1 10.65 -12.90 -23.72
CA MET A 1 10.39 -11.52 -23.27
C MET A 1 9.71 -11.61 -21.92
N CYS A 2 10.46 -11.54 -20.83
CA CYS A 2 9.91 -11.41 -19.48
C CYS A 2 10.23 -9.99 -19.06
N VAL A 3 9.24 -9.11 -19.13
CA VAL A 3 9.35 -7.76 -18.60
C VAL A 3 9.43 -7.92 -17.09
N THR A 4 10.59 -7.60 -16.54
CA THR A 4 10.91 -7.58 -15.11
C THR A 4 9.82 -6.83 -14.34
N MET A 5 9.07 -7.58 -13.51
CA MET A 5 8.08 -7.06 -12.55
C MET A 5 8.73 -6.32 -11.36
N ASP A 6 10.00 -5.95 -11.45
CA ASP A 6 10.77 -5.39 -10.33
C ASP A 6 10.40 -3.93 -10.00
N ASN A 7 9.65 -3.26 -10.88
CA ASN A 7 9.43 -1.81 -10.77
C ASN A 7 8.13 -1.37 -10.08
N TYR A 8 7.26 -2.29 -9.65
CA TYR A 8 5.99 -1.93 -8.99
C TYR A 8 6.05 -1.95 -7.46
N PHE A 9 7.03 -2.63 -6.85
CA PHE A 9 7.09 -2.80 -5.40
C PHE A 9 7.76 -1.65 -4.63
N THR A 10 8.43 -0.72 -5.32
CA THR A 10 9.18 0.38 -4.72
C THR A 10 8.31 1.51 -4.15
N ASN A 11 7.02 1.55 -4.47
CA ASN A 11 6.10 2.63 -4.05
C ASN A 11 5.08 2.21 -2.97
N LEU A 12 5.13 0.98 -2.45
CA LEU A 12 4.23 0.55 -1.39
C LEU A 12 4.75 1.02 -0.02
N PRO A 13 3.95 1.71 0.82
CA PRO A 13 4.34 2.12 2.19
C PRO A 13 4.86 0.95 3.05
N LEU A 14 4.38 -0.27 2.76
CA LEU A 14 4.80 -1.51 3.41
C LEU A 14 6.29 -1.83 3.16
N ALA A 15 6.79 -1.61 1.94
CA ALA A 15 8.18 -1.89 1.58
C ALA A 15 9.15 -0.95 2.33
N LYS A 16 8.77 0.31 2.52
CA LYS A 16 9.54 1.28 3.31
C LYS A 16 9.63 0.89 4.79
N HIS A 17 8.53 0.42 5.40
CA HIS A 17 8.54 -0.01 6.80
C HIS A 17 9.41 -1.26 7.01
N LEU A 18 9.38 -2.19 6.06
CA LEU A 18 10.16 -3.42 6.10
C LEU A 18 11.66 -3.18 5.85
N LEU A 19 12.04 -2.23 4.99
CA LEU A 19 13.43 -1.82 4.75
C LEU A 19 14.05 -1.03 5.92
N GLN A 20 13.24 -0.36 6.74
CA GLN A 20 13.73 0.45 7.87
C GLN A 20 14.26 -0.40 9.04
N LYS A 21 13.81 -1.64 9.15
CA LYS A 21 14.47 -2.67 9.96
C LYS A 21 15.53 -3.31 9.08
N LYS A 22 16.81 -3.06 9.36
CA LYS A 22 17.99 -3.70 8.71
C LYS A 22 17.98 -5.23 8.89
N ILE A 23 17.03 -5.89 8.27
CA ILE A 23 17.03 -7.33 8.10
C ILE A 23 17.50 -7.50 6.66
N THR A 24 18.63 -8.17 6.48
CA THR A 24 19.03 -8.68 5.17
C THR A 24 18.04 -9.79 4.85
N ILE A 25 16.84 -9.41 4.45
CA ILE A 25 15.77 -10.34 4.15
C ILE A 25 16.15 -10.93 2.80
N VAL A 26 16.68 -12.15 2.82
CA VAL A 26 16.81 -12.99 1.63
C VAL A 26 15.48 -12.93 0.91
N GLU A 27 15.46 -12.58 -0.38
CA GLU A 27 14.28 -12.21 -1.16
C GLU A 27 13.06 -13.13 -0.93
N GLU A 28 13.30 -14.44 -0.81
CA GLU A 28 12.28 -15.45 -0.49
C GLU A 28 11.61 -15.26 0.89
N HIS A 29 12.37 -14.82 1.89
CA HIS A 29 11.85 -14.53 3.23
C HIS A 29 10.97 -13.29 3.22
N LEU A 30 11.30 -12.28 2.39
CA LEU A 30 10.49 -11.06 2.25
C LEU A 30 9.16 -11.41 1.59
N TRP A 31 9.22 -12.24 0.55
CA TRP A 31 8.04 -12.71 -0.15
C TRP A 31 7.11 -13.51 0.77
N ARG A 32 7.66 -14.40 1.60
CA ARG A 32 6.86 -15.13 2.61
C ARG A 32 6.18 -14.19 3.61
N ILE A 33 6.90 -13.21 4.14
CA ILE A 33 6.31 -12.22 5.06
C ILE A 33 5.19 -11.44 4.37
N LEU A 34 5.40 -11.00 3.12
CA LEU A 34 4.37 -10.30 2.35
C LEU A 34 3.13 -11.16 2.13
N GLN A 35 3.29 -12.44 1.79
CA GLN A 35 2.17 -13.36 1.62
C GLN A 35 1.40 -13.56 2.93
N ASP A 36 2.10 -13.72 4.05
CA ASP A 36 1.47 -13.91 5.35
C ASP A 36 0.72 -12.65 5.80
N GLU A 37 1.30 -11.46 5.63
CA GLU A 37 0.61 -10.20 5.92
C GLU A 37 -0.58 -9.96 4.99
N TRP A 38 -0.47 -10.30 3.70
CA TRP A 38 -1.58 -10.20 2.75
C TRP A 38 -2.78 -11.06 3.18
N ARG A 39 -2.52 -12.27 3.69
CA ARG A 39 -3.57 -13.17 4.19
C ARG A 39 -4.27 -12.66 5.45
N LYS A 40 -3.61 -11.79 6.23
CA LYS A 40 -4.19 -11.18 7.43
C LYS A 40 -5.15 -10.04 7.12
N ILE A 41 -5.17 -9.53 5.88
CA ILE A 41 -6.09 -8.47 5.48
C ILE A 41 -7.52 -9.01 5.52
N THR A 42 -8.34 -8.44 6.40
CA THR A 42 -9.73 -8.85 6.55
C THR A 42 -10.62 -8.22 5.48
N PRO A 43 -11.73 -8.88 5.09
CA PRO A 43 -12.74 -8.27 4.22
C PRO A 43 -13.27 -6.93 4.77
N SER A 44 -13.44 -6.84 6.08
CA SER A 44 -13.86 -5.60 6.76
C SER A 44 -12.86 -4.45 6.61
N THR A 45 -11.57 -4.74 6.44
CA THR A 45 -10.55 -3.72 6.14
C THR A 45 -10.72 -3.19 4.72
N LEU A 46 -11.00 -4.07 3.76
CA LEU A 46 -11.26 -3.69 2.37
C LEU A 46 -12.55 -2.87 2.24
N GLU A 47 -13.62 -3.28 2.91
CA GLU A 47 -14.90 -2.56 2.93
C GLU A 47 -14.73 -1.13 3.46
N LYS A 48 -13.95 -0.94 4.54
CA LYS A 48 -13.62 0.39 5.07
C LYS A 48 -12.88 1.25 4.04
N LEU A 49 -11.96 0.66 3.27
CA LEU A 49 -11.25 1.39 2.22
C LEU A 49 -12.20 1.83 1.09
N VAL A 50 -13.09 0.94 0.64
CA VAL A 50 -14.10 1.28 -0.39
C VAL A 50 -15.06 2.35 0.12
N ALA A 51 -15.52 2.25 1.37
CA ALA A 51 -16.42 3.22 1.97
C ALA A 51 -15.79 4.63 2.12
N ARG A 52 -14.46 4.72 2.22
CA ARG A 52 -13.74 6.00 2.28
C ARG A 52 -13.52 6.66 0.92
N LEU A 53 -13.58 5.90 -0.17
CA LEU A 53 -13.30 6.38 -1.53
C LEU A 53 -14.12 7.64 -1.92
N PRO A 54 -15.44 7.73 -1.64
CA PRO A 54 -16.21 8.92 -1.98
C PRO A 54 -15.73 10.20 -1.27
N ASN A 55 -15.31 10.09 -0.01
CA ASN A 55 -14.81 11.22 0.77
C ASN A 55 -13.46 11.71 0.23
N ILE A 56 -12.59 10.77 -0.17
CA ILE A 56 -11.32 11.06 -0.84
C ILE A 56 -11.58 11.81 -2.15
N CYS A 57 -12.48 11.30 -2.99
CA CYS A 57 -12.86 11.97 -4.24
C CYS A 57 -13.40 13.39 -4.00
N GLN A 58 -14.22 13.58 -2.96
CA GLN A 58 -14.73 14.90 -2.60
C GLN A 58 -13.60 15.85 -2.16
N ALA A 59 -12.63 15.35 -1.41
CA ALA A 59 -11.46 16.13 -1.00
C ALA A 59 -10.58 16.52 -2.18
N VAL A 60 -10.35 15.61 -3.14
CA VAL A 60 -9.63 15.92 -4.40
C VAL A 60 -10.36 16.99 -5.20
N ASN A 61 -11.69 16.90 -5.30
CA ASN A 61 -12.49 17.93 -5.98
C ASN A 61 -12.36 19.29 -5.28
N LYS A 62 -12.37 19.32 -3.95
CA LYS A 62 -12.17 20.56 -3.17
C LYS A 62 -10.76 21.12 -3.33
N SER A 63 -9.74 20.27 -3.42
CA SER A 63 -8.35 20.68 -3.66
C SER A 63 -8.07 21.05 -5.13
N ARG A 64 -9.07 20.97 -6.01
CA ARG A 64 -8.93 21.17 -7.48
C ARG A 64 -7.86 20.27 -8.08
N GLY A 65 -7.75 19.03 -7.60
CA GLY A 65 -6.71 18.09 -8.01
C GLY A 65 -5.36 18.25 -7.31
N GLY A 66 -5.25 19.16 -6.33
CA GLY A 66 -4.08 19.29 -5.47
C GLY A 66 -3.93 18.14 -4.49
N HIS A 67 -2.73 18.00 -3.91
CA HIS A 67 -2.42 16.96 -2.92
C HIS A 67 -3.39 17.01 -1.72
N ILE A 68 -3.87 15.84 -1.31
CA ILE A 68 -4.73 15.66 -0.14
C ILE A 68 -4.08 14.69 0.84
N ASP A 69 -4.19 15.00 2.13
CA ASP A 69 -3.74 14.12 3.20
C ASP A 69 -4.89 13.18 3.59
N GLU A 70 -4.84 11.95 3.08
CA GLU A 70 -5.83 10.91 3.34
C GLU A 70 -5.95 10.54 4.82
N SER A 71 -4.99 10.89 5.68
CA SER A 71 -5.06 10.63 7.12
C SER A 71 -6.04 11.58 7.84
N LYS A 72 -6.40 12.69 7.19
CA LYS A 72 -7.27 13.76 7.73
C LYS A 72 -8.68 13.75 7.13
N ILE A 73 -9.01 12.72 6.33
CA ILE A 73 -10.29 12.52 5.62
C ILE A 73 -10.99 11.29 6.20
#